data_AF-A0A4U3LJ70-F1
#
_entry.id   AF-A0A4U3LJ70-F1
#
_cell.length_a   1.000
_cell.length_b   1.000
_cell.length_c   1.000
_cell.angle_alpha   90.00
_cell.angle_beta   90.00
_cell.angle_gamma   90.00
#
_symmetry.space_group_name_H-M   'P 1'
#
loop_
_entity.id
_entity.type
_entity.pdbx_description
1 polymer ?
#
loop_
_entity_poly.entity_id
_entity_poly.type
_entity_poly.pdbx_seq_one_letter_code
_entity_poly.pdbx_strand_id
1 'polypeptide(L)'
;MVNVAAVNVLTELGTARWSAPDAMAFEIAQEGVRQAIGFYARPITAEDVAADPEVATSRRTEQQAWAARGLELTPLDTRAIKRIRKEADDLLIIDDEDEDDDDDVDDEADEADDDGADDDLVDEDESDEDEDDDGTLE
;
A
#
# COMPACT_ATOMS: atom_id res chain seq x y z
N MET A 1 15.70 -18.04 51.64
CA MET A 1 16.09 -17.04 50.62
C MET A 1 15.93 -17.69 49.26
N VAL A 2 14.96 -17.23 48.46
CA VAL A 2 14.81 -17.74 47.09
C VAL A 2 15.86 -17.04 46.24
N ASN A 3 16.82 -17.82 45.73
CA ASN A 3 17.78 -17.33 44.76
C ASN A 3 17.03 -17.16 43.43
N VAL A 4 16.48 -15.97 43.21
CA VAL A 4 15.96 -15.58 41.90
C VAL A 4 17.19 -15.32 41.04
N ALA A 5 17.80 -16.41 40.55
CA ALA A 5 18.69 -16.30 39.40
C ALA A 5 17.93 -15.49 38.36
N ALA A 6 18.52 -14.38 37.92
CA ALA A 6 17.92 -13.47 36.97
C ALA A 6 17.61 -14.24 35.68
N VAL A 7 16.39 -14.76 35.57
CA VAL A 7 15.89 -15.39 34.37
C VAL A 7 15.84 -14.28 33.34
N ASN A 8 16.77 -14.34 32.38
CA ASN A 8 16.84 -13.35 31.32
C ASN A 8 15.75 -13.68 30.30
N VAL A 9 14.52 -13.25 30.60
CA VAL A 9 13.31 -13.53 29.81
C VAL A 9 13.46 -13.03 28.37
N LEU A 10 14.31 -12.02 28.15
CA LEU A 10 14.60 -11.45 26.84
C LEU A 10 15.31 -12.42 25.89
N THR A 11 16.14 -13.33 26.40
CA THR A 11 16.80 -14.34 25.56
C THR A 11 15.87 -15.44 25.07
N GLU A 12 14.75 -15.68 25.76
CA GLU A 12 13.74 -16.69 25.37
C GLU A 12 12.72 -16.16 24.35
N LEU A 13 12.61 -14.84 24.21
CA LEU A 13 11.68 -14.18 23.28
C LEU A 13 12.11 -14.24 21.80
N GLY A 14 13.33 -14.70 21.51
CA GLY A 14 13.87 -14.78 20.15
C GLY A 14 14.10 -13.42 19.48
N THR A 15 14.62 -13.41 18.26
CA THR A 15 14.78 -12.18 17.47
C THR A 15 13.47 -11.86 16.76
N ALA A 16 12.86 -10.71 17.06
CA ALA A 16 11.75 -10.21 16.26
C ALA A 16 12.22 -10.06 14.80
N ARG A 17 11.57 -10.80 13.89
CA ARG A 17 11.86 -10.74 12.45
C ARG A 17 10.57 -10.39 11.73
N TRP A 18 10.64 -9.33 10.93
CA TRP A 18 9.61 -8.97 9.96
C TRP A 18 10.10 -9.37 8.58
N SER A 19 9.17 -9.72 7.70
CA SER A 19 9.52 -9.90 6.29
C SER A 19 9.88 -8.53 5.68
N ALA A 20 10.71 -8.52 4.64
CA ALA A 20 11.04 -7.28 3.93
C ALA A 20 9.77 -6.57 3.36
N PRO A 21 8.77 -7.29 2.82
CA PRO A 21 7.50 -6.70 2.44
C PRO A 21 6.75 -6.01 3.59
N ASP A 22 6.70 -6.63 4.78
CA ASP A 22 5.99 -6.04 5.93
C ASP A 22 6.67 -4.78 6.43
N ALA A 23 8.01 -4.77 6.46
CA ALA A 23 8.78 -3.58 6.81
C ALA A 23 8.52 -2.44 5.81
N MET A 24 8.52 -2.75 4.51
CA MET A 24 8.23 -1.75 3.48
C MET A 24 6.80 -1.20 3.59
N ALA A 25 5.81 -2.07 3.84
CA ALA A 25 4.43 -1.64 4.02
C ALA A 25 4.27 -0.69 5.22
N PHE A 26 4.97 -0.97 6.32
CA PHE A 26 5.01 -0.07 7.48
C PHE A 26 5.61 1.29 7.14
N GLU A 27 6.75 1.33 6.44
CA GLU A 27 7.40 2.59 6.04
C GLU A 27 6.53 3.40 5.08
N ILE A 28 5.84 2.75 4.14
CA ILE A 28 4.87 3.42 3.26
C ILE A 28 3.73 4.03 4.07
N ALA A 29 3.20 3.32 5.06
CA ALA A 29 2.15 3.86 5.93
C ALA A 29 2.66 5.04 6.78
N GLN A 30 3.89 4.99 7.30
CA GLN A 30 4.51 6.11 8.01
C GLN A 30 4.72 7.33 7.11
N GLU A 31 5.01 7.10 5.83
CA GLU A 31 5.10 8.18 4.85
C GLU A 31 3.71 8.79 4.57
N GLY A 32 2.66 7.97 4.42
CA GLY A 32 1.29 8.46 4.28
C GLY A 32 0.86 9.35 5.46
N VAL A 33 1.23 8.99 6.70
CA VAL A 33 0.99 9.84 7.89
C VAL A 33 1.68 11.20 7.75
N ARG A 34 2.94 11.22 7.31
CA ARG A 34 3.69 12.48 7.13
C ARG A 34 3.07 13.37 6.05
N GLN A 35 2.63 12.77 4.95
CA GLN A 35 1.96 13.49 3.87
C GLN A 35 0.61 14.07 4.32
N ALA A 36 -0.19 13.31 5.07
CA ALA A 36 -1.45 13.78 5.64
C ALA A 36 -1.24 14.95 6.61
N ILE A 37 -0.23 14.90 7.48
CA ILE A 37 0.15 16.03 8.34
C ILE A 37 0.50 17.25 7.47
N GLY A 38 1.28 17.05 6.41
CA GLY A 38 1.63 18.10 5.45
C GLY A 38 0.42 18.72 4.74
N PHE A 39 -0.56 17.89 4.35
CA PHE A 39 -1.81 18.34 3.74
C PHE A 39 -2.56 19.34 4.63
N TYR A 40 -2.73 19.02 5.91
CA TYR A 40 -3.41 19.90 6.86
C TYR A 40 -2.55 21.07 7.35
N ALA A 41 -1.23 21.04 7.15
CA ALA A 41 -0.31 22.13 7.46
C ALA A 41 -0.28 23.23 6.39
N ARG A 42 -0.93 23.01 5.24
CA ARG A 42 -1.04 24.02 4.17
C ARG A 42 -1.64 25.33 4.72
N PRO A 43 -1.06 26.49 4.35
CA PRO A 43 -1.50 27.77 4.86
C PRO A 43 -2.98 28.03 4.52
N ILE A 44 -3.67 28.67 5.46
CA ILE A 44 -5.05 29.12 5.31
C ILE A 44 -4.98 30.65 5.18
N THR A 45 -5.71 31.24 4.24
CA THR A 45 -5.66 32.71 4.08
C THR A 45 -6.40 33.40 5.21
N ALA A 46 -6.12 34.69 5.42
CA ALA A 46 -6.83 35.48 6.43
C ALA A 46 -8.33 35.63 6.09
N GLU A 47 -8.69 35.63 4.81
CA GLU A 47 -10.09 35.64 4.35
C GLU A 47 -10.80 34.33 4.70
N ASP A 48 -10.16 33.18 4.48
CA ASP A 48 -10.71 31.87 4.84
C ASP A 48 -10.95 31.75 6.35
N VAL A 49 -10.02 32.23 7.18
CA VAL A 49 -10.17 32.22 8.65
C VAL A 49 -11.25 33.20 9.11
N ALA A 50 -11.42 34.34 8.44
CA ALA A 50 -12.49 35.28 8.75
C ALA A 50 -13.87 34.73 8.35
N ALA A 51 -13.93 33.95 7.27
CA ALA A 51 -15.15 33.27 6.81
C ALA A 51 -15.53 32.10 7.73
N ASP A 52 -14.55 31.30 8.15
CA ASP A 52 -14.74 30.22 9.12
C ASP A 52 -13.52 30.06 10.05
N PRO A 53 -13.59 30.61 11.28
CA PRO A 53 -12.49 30.52 12.23
C PRO A 53 -12.27 29.10 12.76
N GLU A 54 -13.25 28.21 12.64
CA GLU A 54 -13.14 26.83 13.12
C GLU A 54 -12.29 25.97 12.18
N VAL A 55 -12.13 26.36 10.91
CA VAL A 55 -11.31 25.62 9.92
C VAL A 55 -9.87 25.49 10.39
N ALA A 56 -9.28 26.56 10.94
CA ALA A 56 -7.91 26.53 11.44
C ALA A 56 -7.74 25.58 12.64
N THR A 57 -8.73 25.53 13.52
CA THR A 57 -8.75 24.63 14.68
C THR A 57 -8.95 23.18 14.24
N SER A 58 -9.88 22.95 13.31
CA SER A 58 -10.16 21.64 12.72
C SER A 58 -8.91 21.05 12.06
N ARG A 59 -8.23 21.79 11.18
CA ARG A 59 -6.99 21.32 10.53
C ARG A 59 -5.89 20.98 11.52
N ARG A 60 -5.72 21.75 12.60
CA ARG A 60 -4.74 21.40 13.65
C ARG A 60 -5.12 20.13 14.41
N THR A 61 -6.40 19.92 14.64
CA THR A 61 -6.92 18.71 15.27
C THR A 61 -6.62 17.50 14.40
N GLU A 62 -6.85 17.60 13.10
CA GLU A 62 -6.51 16.53 12.13
C GLU A 62 -5.00 16.24 12.09
N GLN A 63 -4.14 17.27 12.09
CA GLN A 63 -2.68 17.06 12.17
C GLN A 63 -2.29 16.25 13.42
N GLN A 64 -2.89 16.57 14.58
CA GLN A 64 -2.61 15.87 15.83
C GLN A 64 -3.14 14.43 15.79
N ALA A 65 -4.31 14.20 15.21
CA ALA A 65 -4.88 12.87 15.04
C ALA A 65 -3.99 11.99 14.16
N TRP A 66 -3.52 12.51 13.02
CA TRP A 66 -2.57 11.80 12.16
C TRP A 66 -1.23 11.52 12.86
N ALA A 67 -0.69 12.50 13.58
CA ALA A 67 0.54 12.31 14.35
C ALA A 67 0.39 11.22 15.43
N ALA A 68 -0.73 11.20 16.17
CA ALA A 68 -1.01 10.18 17.17
C ALA A 68 -1.06 8.78 16.54
N ARG A 69 -1.74 8.64 15.39
CA ARG A 69 -1.81 7.38 14.64
C ARG A 69 -0.44 6.87 14.20
N GLY A 70 0.45 7.75 13.72
CA GLY A 70 1.81 7.36 13.35
C GLY A 70 2.71 6.97 14.53
N LEU A 71 2.44 7.53 15.72
CA LEU A 71 3.13 7.15 16.96
C LEU A 71 2.65 5.79 17.50
N GLU A 72 1.36 5.48 17.34
CA GLU A 72 0.76 4.22 17.78
C GLU A 72 0.98 3.07 16.79
N LEU A 73 1.31 3.39 15.53
CA LEU A 73 1.50 2.39 14.48
C LEU A 73 2.71 1.50 14.79
N THR A 74 2.49 0.19 14.66
CA THR A 74 3.56 -0.80 14.79
C THR A 74 3.64 -1.66 13.54
N PRO A 75 4.83 -2.20 13.20
CA PRO A 75 4.98 -3.11 12.06
C PRO A 75 4.17 -4.42 12.18
N LEU A 76 3.67 -4.75 13.37
CA LEU A 76 2.84 -5.94 13.61
C LEU A 76 1.35 -5.69 13.33
N ASP A 77 0.91 -4.44 13.31
CA ASP A 77 -0.50 -4.10 13.06
C ASP A 77 -0.76 -3.91 11.57
N THR A 78 -0.75 -5.04 10.86
CA THR A 78 -1.00 -5.08 9.40
C THR A 78 -2.36 -4.46 9.01
N ARG A 79 -3.35 -4.50 9.90
CA ARG A 79 -4.67 -3.91 9.65
C ARG A 79 -4.60 -2.38 9.77
N ALA A 80 -3.94 -1.85 10.79
CA ALA A 80 -3.73 -0.41 10.91
C ALA A 80 -2.88 0.14 9.77
N ILE A 81 -1.82 -0.57 9.36
CA ILE A 81 -0.97 -0.20 8.21
C ILE A 81 -1.82 -0.04 6.94
N LYS A 82 -2.62 -1.06 6.59
CA LYS A 82 -3.49 -1.00 5.40
C LYS A 82 -4.50 0.15 5.46
N ARG A 83 -5.08 0.37 6.64
CA ARG A 83 -6.07 1.43 6.86
C ARG A 83 -5.47 2.82 6.74
N ILE A 84 -4.33 3.07 7.39
CA ILE A 84 -3.59 4.34 7.31
C ILE A 84 -3.21 4.64 5.88
N ARG A 85 -2.69 3.64 5.15
CA ARG A 85 -2.35 3.81 3.74
C ARG A 85 -3.57 4.22 2.92
N LYS A 86 -4.68 3.48 3.02
CA LYS A 86 -5.90 3.81 2.29
C LYS A 86 -6.39 5.22 2.62
N GLU A 87 -6.50 5.56 3.89
CA GLU A 87 -7.03 6.87 4.30
C GLU A 87 -6.09 8.03 3.91
N ALA A 88 -4.78 7.79 3.85
CA ALA A 88 -3.82 8.78 3.36
C ALA A 88 -3.94 8.94 1.83
N ASP A 89 -4.06 7.83 1.10
CA ASP A 89 -4.29 7.84 -0.35
C ASP A 89 -5.60 8.59 -0.66
N ASP A 90 -6.71 8.23 0.00
CA ASP A 90 -8.02 8.88 -0.15
C ASP A 90 -7.97 10.40 0.13
N LEU A 91 -7.18 10.83 1.12
CA LEU A 91 -7.02 12.26 1.46
C LEU A 91 -6.23 13.05 0.41
N LEU A 92 -5.31 12.36 -0.28
CA LEU A 92 -4.35 12.98 -1.19
C LEU A 92 -4.74 12.88 -2.65
N ILE A 93 -5.81 12.12 -2.98
CA ILE A 93 -6.47 12.22 -4.28
C ILE A 93 -6.93 13.67 -4.45
N ILE A 94 -6.37 14.32 -5.47
CA ILE A 94 -6.85 15.58 -5.98
C ILE A 94 -7.92 15.18 -6.98
N ASP A 95 -9.19 15.50 -6.72
CA ASP A 95 -10.17 15.55 -7.81
C ASP A 95 -9.70 16.67 -8.73
N ASP A 96 -9.27 16.32 -9.94
CA ASP A 96 -9.09 17.25 -11.04
C ASP A 96 -10.48 17.70 -11.59
N GLU A 97 -11.54 17.63 -10.78
CA GLU A 97 -12.92 18.04 -11.14
C GLU A 97 -13.11 19.58 -11.20
N ASP A 98 -12.02 20.36 -11.15
CA ASP A 98 -12.01 21.78 -11.53
C ASP A 98 -11.55 21.99 -13.00
N GLU A 99 -11.41 20.93 -13.80
CA GLU A 99 -11.35 21.04 -15.27
C GLU A 99 -12.77 20.91 -15.86
N ASP A 100 -13.59 21.95 -15.68
CA ASP A 100 -14.64 22.30 -16.64
C ASP A 100 -13.95 22.74 -17.95
N ASP A 101 -13.48 21.80 -18.75
CA ASP A 101 -13.32 22.00 -20.20
C ASP A 101 -13.85 20.74 -20.89
N ASP A 102 -15.02 20.92 -21.52
CA ASP A 102 -15.65 19.97 -22.41
C ASP A 102 -14.61 19.43 -23.42
N ASP A 103 -14.33 18.12 -23.40
CA ASP A 103 -13.98 17.39 -24.62
C ASP A 103 -14.31 15.89 -24.44
N ASP A 104 -15.27 15.45 -25.25
CA ASP A 104 -15.87 14.12 -25.32
C ASP A 104 -14.84 12.97 -25.26
N VAL A 105 -14.84 12.19 -24.18
CA VAL A 105 -14.28 10.83 -24.20
C VAL A 105 -15.41 9.85 -24.49
N ASP A 106 -15.39 9.41 -25.75
CA ASP A 106 -16.16 8.31 -26.33
C ASP A 106 -16.13 7.07 -25.42
N ASP A 107 -17.27 6.83 -24.79
CA ASP A 107 -17.58 5.69 -23.93
C ASP A 107 -17.86 4.48 -24.83
N GLU A 108 -16.82 3.71 -25.15
CA GLU A 108 -16.99 2.35 -25.65
C GLU A 108 -16.47 1.38 -24.59
N ALA A 109 -17.32 1.18 -23.59
CA ALA A 109 -17.35 -0.02 -22.78
C ALA A 109 -17.66 -1.23 -23.68
N ASP A 110 -16.74 -2.20 -23.75
CA ASP A 110 -17.13 -3.58 -24.05
C ASP A 110 -16.46 -4.51 -23.03
N GLU A 111 -17.17 -4.65 -21.92
CA GLU A 111 -17.05 -5.77 -20.99
C GLU A 111 -17.65 -7.00 -21.67
N ALA A 112 -16.81 -7.93 -22.11
CA ALA A 112 -17.25 -9.27 -22.50
C ALA A 112 -16.36 -10.34 -21.87
N ASP A 113 -16.84 -10.82 -20.73
CA ASP A 113 -16.80 -12.18 -20.21
C ASP A 113 -15.48 -12.97 -20.36
N ASP A 114 -14.80 -13.12 -19.22
CA ASP A 114 -13.96 -14.28 -18.92
C ASP A 114 -14.86 -15.49 -18.65
N ASP A 115 -15.25 -16.22 -19.70
CA ASP A 115 -15.85 -17.55 -19.57
C ASP A 115 -14.85 -18.65 -19.89
N GLY A 116 -14.46 -19.38 -18.83
CA GLY A 116 -13.53 -20.49 -18.91
C GLY A 116 -14.11 -21.76 -19.57
N ALA A 117 -13.15 -22.59 -20.00
CA ALA A 117 -13.28 -23.99 -20.47
C ALA A 117 -14.00 -24.12 -21.84
N ASP A 118 -13.45 -24.81 -22.83
CA ASP A 118 -12.92 -26.16 -22.82
C ASP A 118 -12.33 -26.49 -24.21
N ASP A 119 -11.47 -27.51 -24.23
CA ASP A 119 -11.34 -28.52 -25.30
C ASP A 119 -10.56 -28.27 -26.62
N ASP A 120 -9.78 -29.31 -26.91
CA ASP A 120 -9.30 -29.79 -28.21
C ASP A 120 -8.14 -29.07 -28.94
N LEU A 121 -6.91 -29.49 -28.62
CA LEU A 121 -5.84 -29.57 -29.61
C LEU A 121 -5.34 -31.02 -29.70
N VAL A 122 -6.02 -31.78 -30.55
CA VAL A 122 -5.60 -33.09 -31.07
C VAL A 122 -4.47 -32.88 -32.08
N ASP A 123 -3.35 -33.58 -31.85
CA ASP A 123 -2.57 -34.45 -32.78
C ASP A 123 -2.82 -34.29 -34.30
N GLU A 124 -1.89 -34.34 -35.26
CA GLU A 124 -0.56 -34.93 -35.46
C GLU A 124 0.02 -34.23 -36.72
N ASP A 125 1.34 -34.10 -36.88
CA ASP A 125 1.98 -34.46 -38.16
C ASP A 125 3.50 -34.65 -38.00
N GLU A 126 3.99 -35.71 -38.60
CA GLU A 126 5.27 -36.32 -38.35
C GLU A 126 6.38 -35.74 -39.22
N SER A 127 7.62 -35.74 -38.72
CA SER A 127 8.82 -35.76 -39.56
C SER A 127 9.94 -36.45 -38.81
N ASP A 128 10.00 -37.76 -39.02
CA ASP A 128 11.21 -38.56 -38.91
C ASP A 128 12.27 -38.02 -39.88
N GLU A 129 13.42 -37.59 -39.35
CA GLU A 129 14.70 -37.72 -40.06
C GLU A 129 15.75 -38.21 -39.06
N ASP A 130 16.12 -39.48 -39.22
CA ASP A 130 17.29 -40.14 -38.67
C ASP A 130 18.57 -39.33 -38.97
N GLU A 131 19.52 -39.27 -38.04
CA GLU A 131 20.94 -39.54 -38.35
C GLU A 131 21.80 -39.63 -37.07
N ASP A 132 22.57 -40.73 -37.02
CA ASP A 132 23.53 -41.12 -36.01
C ASP A 132 24.63 -40.08 -35.72
N ASP A 133 25.07 -39.93 -34.46
CA ASP A 133 26.52 -39.85 -34.18
C ASP A 133 26.86 -40.22 -32.72
N ASP A 134 27.74 -41.21 -32.63
CA ASP A 134 28.40 -41.74 -31.44
C ASP A 134 29.48 -40.78 -30.94
N GLY A 135 29.39 -40.37 -29.67
CA GLY A 135 30.35 -39.45 -29.07
C GLY A 135 30.48 -39.60 -27.57
N THR A 136 30.85 -40.79 -27.10
CA THR A 136 31.37 -40.98 -25.74
C THR A 136 32.60 -40.07 -25.54
N LEU A 137 32.46 -39.02 -24.72
CA LEU A 137 33.61 -38.25 -24.24
C LEU A 137 34.00 -38.74 -22.85
N GLU A 138 35.24 -39.22 -22.82
CA GLU A 138 36.04 -39.76 -21.71
C GLU A 138 36.17 -38.83 -20.49
#